data_AF-A0A346YJI2-F1
#
_entry.id   AF-A0A346YJI2-F1
#
_cell.length_a   1.000
_cell.length_b   1.000
_cell.length_c   1.000
_cell.angle_alpha   90.00
_cell.angle_beta   90.00
_cell.angle_gamma   90.00
#
_symmetry.space_group_name_H-M   'P 1'
#
loop_
_entity.id
_entity.type
_entity.pdbx_description
1 polymer ?
#
loop_
_entity_poly.entity_id
_entity_poly.type
_entity_poly.pdbx_seq_one_letter_code
_entity_poly.pdbx_strand_id
1 'polypeptide(L)' 'MGSTSDKMSGKANELAGKVKQAAGDMTDDHSLKAKGAGQEAKGHAQQAKGNLKQAAKDVVDRA' A
#
# COMPACT_ATOMS: atom_id res chain seq x y z
N MET A 1 21.06 0.84 -0.04
CA MET A 1 20.44 -0.34 0.61
C MET A 1 19.04 0.05 1.06
N GLY A 2 17.99 -0.66 0.62
CA GLY A 2 16.59 -0.32 0.95
C GLY A 2 15.54 -1.14 0.18
N SER A 3 15.92 -1.73 -0.95
CA SER A 3 14.98 -2.30 -1.92
C SER A 3 14.19 -3.53 -1.45
N THR A 4 14.60 -4.21 -0.38
CA THR A 4 13.90 -5.38 0.17
C THR A 4 12.92 -4.99 1.28
N SER A 5 13.27 -3.99 2.10
CA SER A 5 12.43 -3.52 3.23
C SER A 5 11.20 -2.76 2.73
N ASP A 6 11.36 -1.87 1.74
CA ASP A 6 10.26 -1.11 1.15
C ASP A 6 9.23 -2.01 0.44
N LYS A 7 9.69 -3.02 -0.30
CA LYS A 7 8.80 -3.99 -0.96
C LYS A 7 8.08 -4.91 0.04
N MET A 8 8.74 -5.26 1.15
CA MET A 8 8.10 -6.01 2.24
C MET A 8 7.06 -5.16 2.97
N SER A 9 7.35 -3.88 3.21
CA SER A 9 6.44 -2.95 3.90
C SER A 9 5.14 -2.75 3.11
N GLY A 10 5.22 -2.65 1.78
CA GLY A 10 4.04 -2.59 0.90
C GLY A 10 3.15 -3.83 1.02
N LYS A 11 3.75 -5.03 0.90
CA LYS A 11 3.03 -6.30 1.07
C LYS A 11 2.47 -6.50 2.48
N ALA A 12 3.19 -6.05 3.51
CA ALA A 12 2.74 -6.12 4.89
C ALA A 12 1.51 -5.21 5.15
N ASN A 13 1.48 -4.02 4.55
CA ASN A 13 0.32 -3.12 4.62
C ASN A 13 -0.89 -3.67 3.85
N GLU A 14 -0.70 -4.27 2.67
CA GLU A 14 -1.78 -4.97 1.95
C GLU A 14 -2.34 -6.13 2.78
N LEU A 15 -1.45 -6.93 3.39
CA LEU A 15 -1.87 -8.04 4.24
C LEU A 15 -2.65 -7.55 5.46
N ALA A 16 -2.16 -6.51 6.14
CA ALA A 16 -2.83 -5.91 7.29
C ALA A 16 -4.18 -5.26 6.91
N GLY A 17 -4.28 -4.65 5.73
CA GLY A 17 -5.53 -4.11 5.19
C GLY A 17 -6.58 -5.21 4.96
N LYS A 18 -6.19 -6.28 4.28
CA LYS A 18 -7.06 -7.46 4.05
C LYS A 18 -7.51 -8.11 5.36
N VAL A 19 -6.61 -8.24 6.33
CA VAL A 19 -6.95 -8.77 7.66
C VAL A 19 -7.95 -7.86 8.37
N LYS A 20 -7.81 -6.53 8.30
CA LYS A 20 -8.78 -5.59 8.88
C LYS A 20 -10.13 -5.62 8.18
N GLN A 21 -10.16 -5.78 6.86
CA GLN A 21 -11.41 -5.95 6.12
C GLN A 21 -12.11 -7.25 6.50
N ALA A 22 -11.39 -8.37 6.52
CA ALA A 22 -11.93 -9.67 6.91
C ALA A 22 -12.42 -9.66 8.36
N ALA A 23 -11.66 -9.05 9.29
CA ALA A 23 -12.07 -8.89 10.67
C ALA A 23 -13.31 -7.98 10.78
N GLY A 24 -13.34 -6.86 10.05
CA GLY A 24 -14.48 -5.93 10.02
C GLY A 24 -15.77 -6.57 9.47
N ASP A 25 -15.67 -7.38 8.42
CA ASP A 25 -16.80 -8.16 7.89
C ASP A 25 -17.27 -9.25 8.87
N MET A 26 -16.36 -9.87 9.62
CA MET A 26 -16.71 -10.86 10.64
C MET A 26 -17.34 -10.24 11.91
N THR A 27 -16.96 -9.02 12.27
CA THR A 27 -17.43 -8.36 13.49
C THR A 27 -18.54 -7.32 13.24
N ASP A 28 -19.06 -7.22 12.02
CA ASP A 28 -20.04 -6.21 11.58
C ASP A 28 -19.60 -4.75 11.88
N ASP A 29 -18.28 -4.52 11.90
CA ASP A 29 -17.70 -3.24 12.29
C ASP A 29 -17.36 -2.42 11.04
N HIS A 30 -18.34 -1.63 10.63
CA HIS A 30 -18.27 -0.75 9.47
C HIS A 30 -17.09 0.23 9.54
N SER A 31 -16.63 0.58 10.74
CA SER A 31 -15.48 1.47 10.96
C SER A 31 -14.16 0.79 10.64
N LEU A 32 -14.00 -0.49 11.02
CA LEU A 32 -12.86 -1.32 10.67
C LEU A 32 -12.75 -1.55 9.16
N LYS A 33 -13.87 -1.85 8.49
CA LYS A 33 -13.93 -2.01 7.03
C LYS A 33 -13.57 -0.73 6.29
N ALA A 34 -14.11 0.41 6.72
CA ALA A 34 -13.80 1.72 6.14
C ALA A 34 -12.31 2.10 6.32
N LYS A 35 -11.74 1.83 7.50
CA LYS A 35 -10.30 2.03 7.74
C LYS A 35 -9.44 1.14 6.85
N GLY A 36 -9.82 -0.13 6.65
CA GLY A 36 -9.13 -1.05 5.75
C GLY A 36 -9.13 -0.54 4.30
N ALA A 37 -10.30 -0.18 3.78
CA ALA A 37 -10.43 0.37 2.43
C ALA A 37 -9.66 1.68 2.23
N GLY A 38 -9.69 2.58 3.22
CA GLY A 38 -8.91 3.82 3.19
C GLY A 38 -7.39 3.57 3.21
N GLN A 39 -6.93 2.55 3.94
CA GLN A 39 -5.52 2.16 3.96
C GLN A 39 -5.08 1.53 2.63
N GLU A 40 -5.88 0.66 2.01
CA GLU A 40 -5.61 0.13 0.67
C GLU A 40 -5.52 1.22 -0.38
N ALA A 41 -6.51 2.13 -0.41
CA ALA A 41 -6.52 3.25 -1.36
C ALA A 41 -5.27 4.14 -1.21
N LYS A 42 -4.87 4.44 0.03
CA LYS A 42 -3.65 5.19 0.33
C LYS A 42 -2.40 4.42 -0.12
N GLY A 43 -2.34 3.11 0.13
CA GLY A 43 -1.26 2.23 -0.30
C GLY A 43 -1.09 2.23 -1.82
N HIS A 44 -2.17 2.02 -2.56
CA HIS A 44 -2.18 2.09 -4.02
C HIS A 44 -1.74 3.45 -4.55
N ALA A 45 -2.23 4.55 -3.96
CA ALA A 45 -1.83 5.90 -4.35
C ALA A 45 -0.33 6.15 -4.09
N GLN A 46 0.21 5.67 -2.97
CA GLN A 46 1.63 5.77 -2.66
C GLN A 46 2.48 4.92 -3.61
N GLN A 47 2.04 3.71 -3.93
CA GLN A 47 2.75 2.82 -4.86
C GLN A 47 2.76 3.39 -6.28
N ALA A 48 1.63 3.94 -6.75
CA ALA A 48 1.53 4.62 -8.04
C ALA A 48 2.47 5.83 -8.10
N LYS A 49 2.46 6.70 -7.07
CA LYS A 49 3.41 7.84 -6.97
C LYS A 49 4.86 7.38 -6.92
N GLY A 50 5.16 6.32 -6.18
CA GLY A 50 6.49 5.72 -6.08
C GLY A 50 6.98 5.23 -7.43
N ASN A 51 6.17 4.45 -8.14
CA ASN A 51 6.47 3.95 -9.47
C ASN A 51 6.70 5.09 -10.47
N LEU A 52 5.85 6.13 -10.44
CA LEU A 52 5.97 7.28 -11.33
C LEU A 52 7.28 8.06 -11.07
N LYS A 53 7.61 8.28 -9.79
CA LYS A 53 8.85 8.94 -9.37
C LYS A 53 10.06 8.11 -9.74
N GLN A 54 9.99 6.79 -9.60
CA GLN A 54 11.06 5.87 -9.94
C GLN A 54 11.31 5.84 -11.45
N ALA A 55 10.25 5.75 -12.26
CA ALA A 55 10.35 5.81 -13.72
C ALA A 55 10.93 7.15 -14.21
N ALA A 56 10.47 8.27 -13.64
CA ALA A 56 11.03 9.58 -13.96
C ALA A 56 12.51 9.68 -13.58
N LYS A 57 12.90 9.13 -12.43
CA LYS A 57 14.29 9.12 -11.97
C LYS A 57 15.17 8.24 -12.86
N ASP A 58 14.70 7.05 -13.25
CA ASP A 58 15.38 6.16 -14.19
C ASP A 58 15.61 6.81 -15.57
N VAL A 59 14.69 7.67 -16.04
CA VAL A 59 14.87 8.42 -17.30
C VAL A 59 15.92 9.52 -17.16
N VAL A 60 15.91 10.25 -16.04
CA VAL A 60 16.89 11.33 -15.77
C VAL A 60 18.29 10.78 -15.51
N ASP A 61 18.43 9.68 -14.76
CA ASP A 61 19.74 9.04 -14.49
C ASP A 61 20.37 8.43 -15.76
N ARG A 62 19.58 8.23 -16.83
CA ARG A 62 20.02 7.64 -18.09
C ARG A 62 20.30 8.67 -19.19
N ALA A 63 19.99 9.95 -18.95
CA ALA A 63 20.26 11.08 -19.83
C ALA A 63 21.51 11.84 -19.38
#